data_AF-A0A505DPL8-F1
#
_entry.id   AF-A0A505DPL8-F1
#
_cell.length_a   1.000
_cell.length_b   1.000
_cell.length_c   1.000
_cell.angle_alpha   90.00
_cell.angle_beta   90.00
_cell.angle_gamma   90.00
#
_symmetry.space_group_name_H-M   'P 1'
#
loop_
_entity.id
_entity.type
_entity.pdbx_description
1 polymer ?
#
loop_
_entity_poly.entity_id
_entity_poly.type
_entity_poly.pdbx_seq_one_letter_code
_entity_poly.pdbx_strand_id
1 'polypeptide(L)'
;MRAREWARVPARMAETMQHHLQQIAGTLRPGSVKKAELTLREFALLVAAEDAAVSCVAELKRRHVERYRQWLLEQPATSGARCTGTPSATA
;
A
#
# COMPACT_ATOMS: atom_id res chain seq x y z
N MET A 1 10.89 -12.77 1.71
CA MET A 1 10.35 -11.55 2.35
C MET A 1 8.84 -11.43 2.10
N ARG A 2 8.39 -11.22 0.85
CA ARG A 2 6.97 -10.98 0.52
C ARG A 2 5.96 -12.00 1.07
N ALA A 3 6.26 -13.30 1.03
CA ALA A 3 5.36 -14.33 1.58
C ALA A 3 5.15 -14.26 3.10
N ARG A 4 6.16 -13.80 3.87
CA ARG A 4 6.05 -13.68 5.33
C ARG A 4 5.16 -12.51 5.75
N GLU A 5 5.11 -11.47 4.94
CA GLU A 5 4.28 -10.29 5.22
C GLU A 5 2.81 -10.59 4.95
N TRP A 6 2.51 -11.33 3.87
CA TRP A 6 1.15 -11.84 3.62
C TRP A 6 0.67 -12.81 4.71
N ALA A 7 1.58 -13.53 5.37
CA ALA A 7 1.21 -14.40 6.49
C ALA A 7 0.74 -13.64 7.74
N ARG A 8 1.04 -12.34 7.85
CA ARG A 8 0.54 -11.47 8.93
C ARG A 8 -0.81 -10.84 8.62
N VAL A 9 -1.30 -11.04 7.39
CA VAL A 9 -2.57 -10.52 6.90
C VAL A 9 -3.61 -11.64 6.95
N PRO A 10 -4.87 -11.35 7.31
CA PRO A 10 -5.97 -12.31 7.19
C PRO A 10 -6.02 -12.97 5.80
N ALA A 11 -6.08 -14.30 5.76
CA ALA A 11 -5.94 -15.08 4.54
C ALA A 11 -6.93 -14.67 3.44
N ARG A 12 -8.19 -14.42 3.81
CA ARG A 12 -9.25 -14.01 2.87
C ARG A 12 -9.01 -12.63 2.26
N MET A 13 -8.44 -11.71 3.04
CA MET A 13 -8.02 -10.41 2.54
C MET A 13 -6.81 -10.52 1.61
N ALA A 14 -5.81 -11.32 1.99
CA ALA A 14 -4.63 -11.58 1.17
C ALA A 14 -4.99 -12.20 -0.19
N GLU A 15 -5.86 -13.21 -0.20
CA GLU A 15 -6.35 -13.87 -1.42
C GLU A 15 -7.05 -12.88 -2.35
N THR A 16 -7.94 -12.03 -1.80
CA THR A 16 -8.66 -11.02 -2.59
C THR A 16 -7.70 -10.02 -3.23
N MET A 17 -6.72 -9.53 -2.47
CA MET A 17 -5.72 -8.58 -2.97
C MET A 17 -4.78 -9.22 -4.01
N GLN A 18 -4.38 -10.47 -3.81
CA GLN A 18 -3.58 -11.21 -4.79
C GLN A 18 -4.35 -11.45 -6.09
N HIS A 19 -5.63 -11.80 -6.00
CA HIS A 19 -6.49 -11.94 -7.17
C HIS A 19 -6.62 -10.61 -7.93
N HIS A 20 -6.80 -9.49 -7.22
CA HIS A 20 -6.80 -8.17 -7.83
C HIS A 20 -5.46 -7.85 -8.53
N LEU A 21 -4.32 -8.18 -7.91
CA LEU A 21 -3.01 -7.99 -8.52
C LEU A 21 -2.84 -8.80 -9.82
N GLN A 22 -3.37 -10.02 -9.87
CA GLN A 22 -3.37 -10.84 -11.09
C GLN A 22 -4.24 -10.21 -12.19
N GLN A 23 -5.41 -9.67 -11.86
CA GLN A 23 -6.27 -8.98 -12.81
C GLN A 23 -5.57 -7.77 -13.43
N ILE A 24 -4.96 -6.92 -12.60
CA ILE A 24 -4.29 -5.71 -13.10
C ILE A 24 -2.97 -6.01 -13.81
N ALA A 25 -2.33 -7.16 -13.55
CA ALA A 25 -1.13 -7.57 -14.26
C ALA A 25 -1.36 -7.85 -15.74
N GLY A 26 -2.60 -8.17 -16.13
CA GLY A 26 -2.97 -8.30 -17.55
C GLY A 26 -3.08 -6.97 -18.30
N THR A 27 -3.14 -5.82 -17.59
CA THR A 27 -3.39 -4.50 -18.18
C THR A 27 -2.29 -3.48 -17.91
N LEU A 28 -1.60 -3.59 -16.78
CA LEU A 28 -0.57 -2.67 -16.35
C LEU A 28 0.84 -3.24 -16.52
N ARG A 29 1.79 -2.33 -16.75
CA ARG A 29 3.22 -2.65 -16.78
C ARG A 29 3.68 -3.24 -15.43
N PRO A 30 4.62 -4.19 -15.43
CA PRO A 30 5.08 -4.89 -14.21
C PRO A 30 5.54 -3.95 -13.08
N GLY A 31 6.12 -2.81 -13.42
CA GLY A 31 6.53 -1.80 -12.44
C GLY A 31 5.36 -1.18 -11.67
N SER A 32 4.21 -0.95 -12.33
CA SER A 32 3.00 -0.44 -11.69
C SER A 32 2.36 -1.51 -10.80
N VAL A 33 2.35 -2.77 -11.24
CA VAL A 33 1.85 -3.89 -10.44
C VAL A 33 2.66 -4.05 -9.15
N LYS A 34 3.99 -3.96 -9.23
CA LYS A 34 4.86 -4.03 -8.03
C LYS A 34 4.60 -2.89 -7.05
N LYS A 35 4.34 -1.67 -7.55
CA LYS A 35 3.97 -0.52 -6.69
C LYS A 35 2.61 -0.75 -6.04
N ALA A 36 1.62 -1.23 -6.80
CA ALA A 36 0.30 -1.56 -6.25
C ALA A 36 0.38 -2.68 -5.19
N GLU A 37 1.19 -3.71 -5.43
CA GLU A 37 1.44 -4.80 -4.46
C GLU A 37 2.02 -4.25 -3.15
N LEU A 38 3.01 -3.36 -3.23
CA LEU A 38 3.61 -2.73 -2.05
C LEU A 38 2.57 -1.93 -1.26
N THR A 39 1.83 -1.05 -1.92
CA THR A 39 0.80 -0.21 -1.30
C THR A 39 -0.30 -1.04 -0.65
N LEU A 40 -0.83 -2.06 -1.34
CA LEU A 40 -1.87 -2.94 -0.80
C LEU A 40 -1.39 -3.71 0.42
N ARG A 41 -0.13 -4.16 0.40
CA ARG A 41 0.47 -4.88 1.53
C ARG A 41 0.64 -3.99 2.76
N GLU A 42 1.14 -2.77 2.59
CA GLU A 42 1.27 -1.81 3.70
C GLU A 42 -0.09 -1.48 4.30
N PHE A 43 -1.09 -1.24 3.45
CA PHE A 43 -2.47 -1.04 3.88
C PHE A 43 -3.01 -2.25 4.66
N ALA A 44 -2.84 -3.46 4.14
CA ALA A 44 -3.30 -4.69 4.78
C ALA A 44 -2.66 -4.92 6.15
N LEU A 45 -1.37 -4.64 6.30
CA LEU A 45 -0.65 -4.75 7.56
C LEU A 45 -1.13 -3.71 8.58
N LEU A 46 -1.40 -2.47 8.14
CA LEU A 46 -1.95 -1.42 9.00
C LEU A 46 -3.34 -1.81 9.51
N VAL A 47 -4.22 -2.28 8.62
CA VAL A 47 -5.57 -2.74 9.00
C VAL A 47 -5.51 -3.90 9.99
N ALA A 48 -4.66 -4.91 9.73
CA ALA A 48 -4.50 -6.05 10.63
C ALA A 48 -3.92 -5.66 12.01
N ALA A 49 -3.12 -4.60 12.08
CA ALA A 49 -2.57 -4.09 13.32
C ALA A 49 -3.59 -3.26 14.13
N GLU A 50 -4.50 -2.56 13.46
CA GLU A 50 -5.48 -1.67 14.09
C GLU A 50 -6.77 -2.39 14.49
N ASP A 51 -7.25 -3.32 13.66
CA ASP A 51 -8.52 -4.00 13.85
C ASP A 51 -8.39 -5.49 13.49
N ALA A 52 -8.12 -6.32 14.51
CA ALA A 52 -8.00 -7.76 14.36
C ALA A 52 -9.34 -8.45 14.00
N ALA A 53 -10.48 -7.76 14.10
CA ALA A 53 -11.77 -8.29 13.69
C ALA A 53 -12.00 -8.19 12.17
N VAL A 54 -11.23 -7.36 11.47
CA VAL A 54 -11.30 -7.25 10.00
C VAL A 54 -10.54 -8.42 9.39
N SER A 55 -11.28 -9.36 8.83
CA SER A 55 -10.76 -10.58 8.20
C SER A 55 -10.83 -10.55 6.67
N CYS A 56 -11.65 -9.67 6.10
CA CYS A 56 -11.88 -9.60 4.66
C CYS A 56 -12.08 -8.16 4.14
N VAL A 57 -11.90 -7.99 2.83
CA VAL A 57 -12.04 -6.68 2.14
C VAL A 57 -13.44 -6.08 2.31
N ALA A 58 -14.49 -6.91 2.43
CA ALA A 58 -15.87 -6.46 2.62
C ALA A 58 -16.12 -5.78 3.97
N GLU A 59 -15.27 -6.03 4.98
CA GLU A 59 -15.35 -5.43 6.31
C GLU A 59 -14.62 -4.08 6.38
N LEU A 60 -13.92 -3.69 5.31
CA LEU A 60 -13.24 -2.40 5.23
C LEU A 60 -14.24 -1.25 5.25
N LYS A 61 -14.20 -0.51 6.35
CA LYS A 61 -14.91 0.74 6.55
C LYS A 61 -14.04 1.94 6.18
N ARG A 62 -14.72 3.07 5.96
CA ARG A 62 -14.10 4.38 5.67
C ARG A 62 -13.01 4.78 6.67
N ARG A 63 -13.18 4.45 7.96
CA ARG A 63 -12.19 4.73 9.03
C ARG A 63 -10.79 4.18 8.72
N HIS A 64 -10.71 2.99 8.12
CA HIS A 64 -9.41 2.36 7.80
C HIS A 64 -8.70 3.08 6.66
N VAL A 65 -9.48 3.59 5.68
CA VAL A 65 -8.95 4.39 4.57
C VAL A 65 -8.46 5.74 5.08
N GLU A 66 -9.20 6.38 5.99
CA GLU A 66 -8.81 7.65 6.59
C GLU A 66 -7.55 7.49 7.47
N ARG A 67 -7.48 6.43 8.27
CA ARG A 67 -6.27 6.13 9.05
C ARG A 67 -5.07 5.86 8.15
N TYR A 68 -5.23 5.10 7.07
CA TYR A 68 -4.15 4.86 6.12
C TYR A 68 -3.65 6.16 5.48
N ARG A 69 -4.55 7.09 5.13
CA ARG A 69 -4.17 8.41 4.63
C ARG A 69 -3.39 9.21 5.66
N GLN A 70 -3.81 9.20 6.93
CA GLN A 70 -3.05 9.84 8.01
C GLN A 70 -1.66 9.21 8.15
N TRP A 71 -1.57 7.89 8.13
CA TRP A 71 -0.30 7.16 8.20
C TRP A 71 0.63 7.49 7.01
N LEU A 72 0.08 7.72 5.82
CA LEU A 72 0.87 8.19 4.66
C LEU A 72 1.37 9.63 4.83
N LEU A 73 0.62 10.50 5.50
CA LEU A 73 1.04 11.88 5.80
C LEU A 73 2.08 11.94 6.94
N GLU A 74 1.96 11.04 7.92
CA GLU A 74 2.88 10.90 9.05
C GLU A 74 4.25 10.35 8.61
N GLN A 75 4.30 9.60 7.51
CA GLN A 75 5.56 9.09 7.00
C GLN A 75 6.28 10.14 6.16
N PRO A 76 7.59 10.37 6.40
CA PRO A 76 8.41 11.10 5.47
C PRO A 76 8.42 10.32 4.16
N ALA A 77 7.76 10.88 3.14
CA ALA A 77 7.52 10.23 1.87
C ALA A 77 8.81 9.58 1.34
N THR A 78 8.87 8.25 1.34
CA THR A 78 9.85 7.47 0.56
C THR A 78 9.44 7.45 -0.91
N SER A 79 8.91 8.57 -1.41
CA SER A 79 8.72 8.84 -2.83
C SER A 79 9.73 9.92 -3.17
N GLY A 80 10.91 9.47 -3.60
CA GLY A 80 12.00 10.32 -4.01
C GLY A 80 11.55 11.31 -5.08
N ALA A 81 11.40 12.56 -4.67
CA ALA A 81 11.68 13.74 -5.48
C ALA A 81 11.93 14.88 -4.50
N ARG A 82 13.11 14.88 -3.89
CA ARG A 82 13.73 16.15 -3.56
C ARG A 82 13.96 16.83 -4.90
N CYS A 83 13.02 17.66 -5.34
CA CYS A 83 13.32 18.74 -6.26
C CYS A 83 14.23 19.69 -5.49
N THR A 84 15.51 19.36 -5.37
CA THR A 84 16.54 20.37 -5.13
C THR A 84 16.62 21.17 -6.43
N GLY A 85 15.68 22.12 -6.58
CA GLY A 85 15.90 23.25 -7.45
C GLY A 85 17.08 24.00 -6.86
N THR A 86 18.28 23.71 -7.36
CA THR A 86 19.43 24.59 -7.16
C THR A 86 19.09 25.91 -7.84
N PRO A 87 18.98 27.05 -7.13
CA PRO A 87 19.00 28.33 -7.81
C PRO A 87 20.42 28.53 -8.34
N SER A 88 20.65 28.18 -9.60
CA SER A 88 21.81 28.67 -10.33
C SER A 88 21.57 30.16 -10.57
N ALA A 89 22.07 30.99 -9.66
CA ALA A 89 22.21 32.42 -9.86
C ALA A 89 23.58 32.67 -10.49
N THR A 90 23.57 32.85 -11.82
CA THR A 90 24.58 33.59 -12.56
C THR A 90 24.12 35.05 -12.59
N ALA A 91 24.83 35.93 -11.87
CA ALA A 91 25.02 37.34 -12.20
C ALA A 91 26.09 37.93 -11.28
#